data_AF-A0A6M6IH59-F1
#
_entry.id   AF-A0A6M6IH59-F1
#
_cell.length_a   1.000
_cell.length_b   1.000
_cell.length_c   1.000
_cell.angle_alpha   90.00
_cell.angle_beta   90.00
_cell.angle_gamma   90.00
#
_symmetry.space_group_name_H-M   'P 1'
#
loop_
_entity.id
_entity.type
_entity.pdbx_description
1 polymer ?
#
loop_
_entity_poly.entity_id
_entity_poly.type
_entity_poly.pdbx_seq_one_letter_code
_entity_poly.pdbx_strand_id
1 'polypeptide(L)'
;MSAKNVLLVEGESDRGFFEDLCKLWGVSVQPIAVRTPRDAGHAKDTKQAAFDVLEKTYLPQLADGQIERLAIAVDADQHANGGGFARTRDQLTQRLTLAGYHLRAGSGAGGFLFGHSDGLNDLGAWLMPNNADDGMLEDWIQLNLHPGEAALMQHAKSSIDQIPGGPKFKPLRRSKAEVATWLAWQSEPDHGLWQAAKPGLLDNAAPQLQALKTWLMRVFPAN
;
A
#
# COMPACT_ATOMS: atom_id res chain seq x y z
N MET A 1 2.28 -24.81 -5.00
CA MET A 1 0.90 -24.54 -4.55
C MET A 1 0.56 -23.12 -4.98
N SER A 2 -0.57 -22.89 -5.65
CA SER A 2 -1.03 -21.52 -5.91
C SER A 2 -1.29 -20.84 -4.57
N ALA A 3 -0.87 -19.59 -4.40
CA ALA A 3 -1.15 -18.85 -3.17
C ALA A 3 -2.63 -18.51 -3.12
N LYS A 4 -3.32 -18.94 -2.06
CA LYS A 4 -4.75 -18.66 -1.86
C LYS A 4 -5.02 -17.23 -1.39
N ASN A 5 -4.00 -16.56 -0.85
CA ASN A 5 -4.09 -15.19 -0.35
C ASN A 5 -3.32 -14.26 -1.30
N VAL A 6 -3.98 -13.25 -1.84
CA VAL A 6 -3.36 -12.28 -2.77
C VAL A 6 -3.50 -10.87 -2.22
N LEU A 7 -2.37 -10.16 -2.15
CA LEU A 7 -2.32 -8.71 -1.93
C LEU A 7 -1.83 -8.03 -3.21
N LEU A 8 -2.71 -7.35 -3.92
CA LEU A 8 -2.38 -6.60 -5.12
C LEU A 8 -1.85 -5.21 -4.73
N VAL A 9 -0.68 -4.84 -5.24
CA VAL A 9 -0.05 -3.54 -5.04
C VAL A 9 0.24 -2.86 -6.37
N GLU A 10 0.46 -1.55 -6.38
CA GLU A 10 0.63 -0.78 -7.61
C GLU A 10 1.90 -1.16 -8.40
N GLY A 11 3.03 -1.36 -7.72
CA GLY A 11 4.30 -1.63 -8.38
C GLY A 11 5.33 -2.34 -7.52
N GLU A 12 6.54 -2.48 -8.09
CA GLU A 12 7.59 -3.34 -7.55
C GLU A 12 8.13 -2.85 -6.20
N SER A 13 8.24 -1.54 -5.99
CA SER A 13 8.72 -0.99 -4.72
C SER A 13 7.75 -1.27 -3.58
N ASP A 14 6.45 -1.17 -3.84
CA ASP A 14 5.38 -1.52 -2.90
C ASP A 14 5.38 -3.02 -2.60
N ARG A 15 5.64 -3.86 -3.61
CA ARG A 15 5.69 -5.33 -3.44
C ARG A 15 6.70 -5.72 -2.38
N GLY A 16 7.96 -5.32 -2.54
CA GLY A 16 9.00 -5.65 -1.57
C GLY A 16 8.67 -5.15 -0.16
N PHE A 17 8.11 -3.94 -0.06
CA PHE A 17 7.71 -3.36 1.22
C PHE A 17 6.61 -4.17 1.92
N PHE A 18 5.53 -4.50 1.22
CA PHE A 18 4.44 -5.28 1.79
C PHE A 18 4.82 -6.74 2.08
N GLU A 19 5.68 -7.35 1.27
CA GLU A 19 6.22 -8.69 1.56
C GLU A 19 6.96 -8.71 2.89
N ASP A 20 7.82 -7.72 3.14
CA ASP A 20 8.62 -7.68 4.36
C ASP A 20 7.77 -7.34 5.58
N LEU A 21 6.78 -6.45 5.47
CA LEU A 21 5.82 -6.21 6.56
C LEU A 21 4.98 -7.46 6.88
N CYS A 22 4.49 -8.18 5.86
CA CYS A 22 3.70 -9.39 6.07
C CYS A 22 4.52 -10.48 6.77
N LYS A 23 5.79 -10.65 6.39
CA LYS A 23 6.74 -11.58 7.06
C LYS A 23 7.01 -11.13 8.50
N LEU A 24 7.33 -9.86 8.71
CA LEU A 24 7.67 -9.29 10.02
C LEU A 24 6.51 -9.44 11.02
N TRP A 25 5.28 -9.22 10.56
CA TRP A 25 4.10 -9.25 11.43
C TRP A 25 3.45 -10.62 11.55
N GLY A 26 3.89 -11.61 10.77
CA GLY A 26 3.28 -12.94 10.76
C GLY A 26 1.79 -12.91 10.44
N VAL A 27 1.39 -12.09 9.47
CA VAL A 27 -0.01 -11.72 9.21
C VAL A 27 -0.93 -12.94 9.01
N SER A 28 -0.44 -14.00 8.37
CA SER A 28 -1.22 -15.22 8.12
C SER A 28 -0.36 -16.48 8.26
N VAL A 29 -1.02 -17.59 8.58
CA VAL A 29 -0.42 -18.94 8.55
C VAL A 29 -0.21 -19.45 7.12
N GLN A 30 -0.99 -18.95 6.16
CA GLN A 30 -0.79 -19.25 4.74
C GLN A 30 0.01 -18.14 4.05
N PRO A 31 0.87 -18.47 3.07
CA PRO A 31 1.62 -17.46 2.32
C PRO A 31 0.70 -16.46 1.62
N ILE A 32 0.95 -15.17 1.84
CA ILE A 32 0.34 -14.07 1.09
C ILE A 32 1.22 -13.80 -0.13
N ALA A 33 0.67 -13.97 -1.33
CA ALA A 33 1.34 -13.55 -2.55
C ALA A 33 1.08 -12.06 -2.78
N VAL A 34 2.11 -11.25 -2.58
CA VAL A 34 2.08 -9.84 -2.98
C VAL A 34 2.35 -9.76 -4.47
N ARG A 35 1.43 -9.14 -5.23
CA ARG A 35 1.43 -9.15 -6.69
C ARG A 35 1.36 -7.75 -7.25
N THR A 36 2.09 -7.50 -8.31
CA THR A 36 1.94 -6.31 -9.16
C THR A 36 1.00 -6.60 -10.33
N PRO A 37 0.54 -5.57 -11.07
CA PRO A 37 -0.20 -5.80 -12.31
C PRO A 37 0.62 -6.58 -13.35
N ARG A 38 1.94 -6.37 -13.44
CA ARG A 38 2.81 -7.17 -14.32
C ARG A 38 2.85 -8.64 -13.96
N ASP A 39 2.86 -8.99 -12.66
CA ASP A 39 2.80 -10.39 -12.23
C ASP A 39 1.50 -11.08 -12.70
N ALA A 40 0.44 -10.30 -12.92
CA ALA A 40 -0.84 -10.75 -13.46
C ALA A 40 -0.95 -10.60 -15.01
N GLY A 41 0.15 -10.33 -15.70
CA GLY A 41 0.20 -10.24 -17.16
C GLY A 41 -0.14 -8.88 -17.76
N HIS A 42 -0.29 -7.83 -16.95
CA HIS A 42 -0.49 -6.48 -17.47
C HIS A 42 0.83 -5.84 -17.96
N ALA A 43 0.75 -4.95 -18.95
CA ALA A 43 1.95 -4.35 -19.57
C ALA A 43 2.62 -3.23 -18.74
N LYS A 44 1.96 -2.76 -17.68
CA LYS A 44 2.35 -1.60 -16.87
C LYS A 44 2.00 -1.83 -15.41
N ASP A 45 2.80 -1.24 -14.53
CA ASP A 45 2.54 -1.12 -13.10
C ASP A 45 2.10 0.31 -12.82
N THR A 46 0.79 0.49 -12.68
CA THR A 46 0.14 1.77 -12.34
C THR A 46 -1.12 1.47 -11.57
N LYS A 47 -1.65 2.46 -10.84
CA LYS A 47 -2.95 2.35 -10.16
C LYS A 47 -4.07 1.85 -11.08
N GLN A 48 -4.14 2.37 -12.30
CA GLN A 48 -5.16 1.95 -13.26
C GLN A 48 -4.94 0.50 -13.71
N ALA A 49 -3.69 0.09 -13.89
CA ALA A 49 -3.38 -1.31 -14.18
C ALA A 49 -3.77 -2.24 -13.03
N ALA A 50 -3.55 -1.82 -11.78
CA ALA A 50 -3.99 -2.56 -10.60
C ALA A 50 -5.51 -2.69 -10.57
N PHE A 51 -6.26 -1.62 -10.85
CA PHE A 51 -7.72 -1.70 -10.95
C PHE A 51 -8.19 -2.60 -12.09
N ASP A 52 -7.56 -2.53 -13.26
CA ASP A 52 -7.91 -3.37 -14.40
C ASP A 52 -7.65 -4.85 -14.12
N VAL A 53 -6.52 -5.18 -13.49
CA VAL A 53 -6.16 -6.55 -13.09
C VAL A 53 -7.06 -7.06 -11.97
N LEU A 54 -7.36 -6.21 -10.98
CA LEU A 54 -8.33 -6.53 -9.93
C LEU A 54 -9.65 -6.99 -10.55
N GLU A 55 -10.20 -6.18 -11.44
CA GLU A 55 -11.49 -6.42 -12.07
C GLU A 55 -11.49 -7.64 -13.00
N LYS A 56 -10.50 -7.75 -13.88
CA LYS A 56 -10.50 -8.74 -14.96
C LYS A 56 -9.88 -10.08 -14.59
N THR A 57 -9.08 -10.12 -13.53
CA THR A 57 -8.30 -11.31 -13.15
C THR A 57 -8.68 -11.79 -11.76
N TYR A 58 -8.48 -10.97 -10.73
CA TYR A 58 -8.59 -11.46 -9.36
C TYR A 58 -10.02 -11.56 -8.84
N LEU A 59 -10.95 -10.69 -9.26
CA LEU A 59 -12.36 -10.84 -8.91
C LEU A 59 -12.96 -12.15 -9.47
N PRO A 60 -12.73 -12.52 -10.75
CA PRO A 60 -13.12 -13.84 -11.26
C PRO A 60 -12.49 -15.00 -10.47
N GLN A 61 -11.19 -14.93 -10.17
CA GLN A 61 -10.49 -15.97 -9.40
C GLN A 61 -10.99 -16.10 -7.96
N LEU A 62 -11.47 -15.00 -7.37
CA LEU A 62 -12.07 -15.02 -6.04
C LEU A 62 -13.48 -15.64 -6.08
N ALA A 63 -14.25 -15.36 -7.14
CA ALA A 63 -15.59 -15.90 -7.34
C ALA A 63 -15.60 -17.40 -7.64
N ASP A 64 -14.62 -17.91 -8.40
CA ASP A 64 -14.50 -19.33 -8.74
C ASP A 64 -13.68 -20.16 -7.74
N GLY A 65 -13.14 -19.51 -6.70
CA GLY A 65 -12.40 -20.14 -5.60
C GLY A 65 -10.94 -20.50 -5.93
N GLN A 66 -10.38 -20.03 -7.04
CA GLN A 66 -8.94 -20.16 -7.31
C GLN A 66 -8.08 -19.43 -6.27
N ILE A 67 -8.57 -18.29 -5.78
CA ILE A 67 -8.05 -17.59 -4.59
C ILE A 67 -9.14 -17.51 -3.53
N GLU A 68 -8.72 -17.41 -2.27
CA GLU A 68 -9.60 -17.40 -1.10
C GLU A 68 -9.74 -16.00 -0.50
N ARG A 69 -8.64 -15.23 -0.46
CA ARG A 69 -8.59 -13.89 0.12
C ARG A 69 -7.91 -12.93 -0.83
N LEU A 70 -8.47 -11.72 -0.94
CA LEU A 70 -7.97 -10.68 -1.83
C LEU A 70 -7.95 -9.34 -1.10
N ALA A 71 -6.82 -8.64 -1.20
CA ALA A 71 -6.75 -7.23 -0.90
C ALA A 71 -6.03 -6.45 -2.00
N ILE A 72 -6.27 -5.14 -2.02
CA ILE A 72 -5.54 -4.18 -2.84
C ILE A 72 -4.99 -3.05 -1.97
N ALA A 73 -3.73 -2.65 -2.17
CA ALA A 73 -3.13 -1.46 -1.58
C ALA A 73 -2.58 -0.56 -2.69
N VAL A 74 -3.05 0.68 -2.78
CA VAL A 74 -2.66 1.63 -3.84
C VAL A 74 -2.47 3.04 -3.30
N ASP A 75 -1.66 3.82 -4.01
CA ASP A 75 -1.47 5.23 -3.70
C ASP A 75 -2.74 6.03 -4.01
N ALA A 76 -3.14 6.93 -3.11
CA ALA A 76 -4.19 7.90 -3.43
C ALA A 76 -3.70 8.91 -4.49
N ASP A 77 -2.40 9.19 -4.50
CA ASP A 77 -1.77 10.33 -5.19
C ASP A 77 -2.39 11.68 -4.77
N GLN A 78 -1.72 12.76 -5.14
CA GLN A 78 -2.24 14.11 -4.94
C GLN A 78 -3.36 14.43 -5.94
N HIS A 79 -4.47 15.01 -5.47
CA HIS A 79 -5.58 15.45 -6.31
C HIS A 79 -5.14 16.39 -7.44
N ALA A 80 -4.20 17.30 -7.16
CA ALA A 80 -3.64 18.23 -8.14
C ALA A 80 -2.99 17.54 -9.36
N ASN A 81 -2.63 16.26 -9.24
CA ASN A 81 -2.01 15.48 -10.31
C ASN A 81 -3.01 14.53 -11.01
N GLY A 82 -4.31 14.75 -10.84
CA GLY A 82 -5.36 13.88 -11.36
C GLY A 82 -5.63 12.64 -10.51
N GLY A 83 -4.98 12.53 -9.35
CA GLY A 83 -5.23 11.49 -8.35
C GLY A 83 -6.27 11.92 -7.30
N GLY A 84 -5.95 11.65 -6.05
CA GLY A 84 -6.72 12.03 -4.88
C GLY A 84 -7.44 10.83 -4.24
N PHE A 85 -7.53 10.84 -2.92
CA PHE A 85 -8.13 9.79 -2.12
C PHE A 85 -9.59 9.56 -2.51
N ALA A 86 -10.41 10.63 -2.56
CA ALA A 86 -11.83 10.53 -2.90
C ALA A 86 -12.03 9.89 -4.29
N ARG A 87 -11.29 10.38 -5.29
CA ARG A 87 -11.35 9.86 -6.66
C ARG A 87 -10.90 8.40 -6.73
N THR A 88 -9.84 8.04 -6.01
CA THR A 88 -9.31 6.67 -5.99
C THR A 88 -10.31 5.72 -5.34
N ARG A 89 -10.88 6.12 -4.19
CA ARG A 89 -11.92 5.38 -3.48
C ARG A 89 -13.16 5.18 -4.33
N ASP A 90 -13.66 6.23 -4.99
CA ASP A 90 -14.89 6.17 -5.78
C ASP A 90 -14.71 5.26 -7.00
N GLN A 91 -13.56 5.33 -7.67
CA GLN A 91 -13.20 4.45 -8.78
C GLN A 91 -13.12 2.98 -8.38
N LEU A 92 -12.53 2.69 -7.22
CA LEU A 92 -12.45 1.33 -6.69
C LEU A 92 -13.84 0.83 -6.29
N THR A 93 -14.60 1.65 -5.55
CA THR A 93 -15.95 1.32 -5.07
C THR A 93 -16.88 1.02 -6.23
N GLN A 94 -16.82 1.81 -7.32
CA GLN A 94 -17.64 1.58 -8.52
C GLN A 94 -17.37 0.20 -9.14
N ARG A 95 -16.10 -0.16 -9.31
CA ARG A 95 -15.71 -1.47 -9.88
C ARG A 95 -16.13 -2.62 -8.99
N LEU A 96 -15.90 -2.51 -7.69
CA LEU A 96 -16.30 -3.52 -6.71
C LEU A 96 -17.82 -3.69 -6.66
N THR A 97 -18.58 -2.59 -6.71
CA THR A 97 -20.04 -2.62 -6.74
C THR A 97 -20.59 -3.37 -7.95
N LEU A 98 -19.98 -3.18 -9.13
CA LEU A 98 -20.35 -3.92 -10.34
C LEU A 98 -20.11 -5.43 -10.23
N ALA A 99 -19.15 -5.83 -9.39
CA ALA A 99 -18.85 -7.22 -9.08
C ALA A 99 -19.56 -7.74 -7.82
N GLY A 100 -20.58 -7.04 -7.32
CA GLY A 100 -21.38 -7.47 -6.15
C GLY A 100 -20.74 -7.20 -4.78
N TYR A 101 -19.60 -6.51 -4.74
CA TYR A 101 -18.90 -6.12 -3.51
C TYR A 101 -19.34 -4.74 -3.04
N HIS A 102 -19.83 -4.65 -1.81
CA HIS A 102 -20.30 -3.40 -1.21
C HIS A 102 -19.53 -3.06 0.06
N LEU A 103 -19.29 -1.77 0.28
CA LEU A 103 -18.58 -1.28 1.44
C LEU A 103 -19.26 -1.73 2.74
N ARG A 104 -18.52 -2.40 3.63
CA ARG A 104 -19.03 -2.81 4.95
C ARG A 104 -19.15 -1.59 5.87
N ALA A 105 -20.22 -1.54 6.66
CA ALA A 105 -20.38 -0.55 7.72
C ALA A 105 -19.19 -0.61 8.71
N GLY A 106 -18.69 0.55 9.14
CA GLY A 106 -17.53 0.66 10.03
C GLY A 106 -16.16 0.51 9.33
N SER A 107 -16.13 0.32 8.02
CA SER A 107 -14.93 0.50 7.20
C SER A 107 -14.56 1.99 7.08
N GLY A 108 -13.27 2.32 7.00
CA GLY A 108 -12.83 3.73 6.94
C GLY A 108 -11.33 3.88 7.20
N ALA A 109 -10.95 4.78 8.12
CA ALA A 109 -9.56 5.08 8.45
C ALA A 109 -8.72 3.84 8.82
N GLY A 110 -9.33 2.82 9.44
CA GLY A 110 -8.70 1.53 9.77
C GLY A 110 -8.60 0.55 8.59
N GLY A 111 -8.77 1.00 7.35
CA GLY A 111 -8.83 0.19 6.15
C GLY A 111 -10.25 -0.18 5.74
N PHE A 112 -10.45 -0.35 4.43
CA PHE A 112 -11.75 -0.68 3.87
C PHE A 112 -11.93 -2.18 3.74
N LEU A 113 -13.13 -2.67 4.09
CA LEU A 113 -13.60 -3.99 3.70
C LEU A 113 -14.85 -3.85 2.82
N PHE A 114 -14.90 -4.64 1.76
CA PHE A 114 -16.04 -4.79 0.89
C PHE A 114 -16.57 -6.22 0.99
N GLY A 115 -17.84 -6.37 1.32
CA GLY A 115 -18.49 -7.66 1.44
C GLY A 115 -19.31 -8.02 0.22
N HIS A 116 -19.44 -9.31 -0.04
CA HIS A 116 -20.30 -9.85 -1.09
C HIS A 116 -21.59 -10.45 -0.50
N SER A 117 -22.72 -10.36 -1.21
CA SER A 117 -24.00 -10.93 -0.75
C SER A 117 -24.00 -12.45 -0.72
N ASP A 118 -23.21 -13.08 -1.60
CA ASP A 118 -23.25 -14.53 -1.83
C ASP A 118 -22.32 -15.32 -0.89
N GLY A 119 -21.87 -14.69 0.20
CA GLY A 119 -21.04 -15.33 1.22
C GLY A 119 -19.56 -15.49 0.86
N LEU A 120 -19.10 -14.87 -0.24
CA LEU A 120 -17.67 -14.75 -0.53
C LEU A 120 -16.96 -13.96 0.58
N ASN A 121 -15.67 -14.27 0.78
CA ASN A 121 -14.84 -13.56 1.74
C ASN A 121 -14.79 -12.06 1.43
N ASP A 122 -14.74 -11.24 2.49
CA ASP A 122 -14.57 -9.80 2.33
C ASP A 122 -13.26 -9.47 1.58
N LEU A 123 -13.34 -8.50 0.67
CA LEU A 123 -12.21 -7.94 -0.06
C LEU A 123 -11.68 -6.72 0.70
N GLY A 124 -10.38 -6.70 0.95
CA GLY A 124 -9.71 -5.57 1.61
C GLY A 124 -9.26 -4.49 0.62
N ALA A 125 -9.39 -3.21 0.97
CA ALA A 125 -8.68 -2.14 0.29
C ALA A 125 -7.97 -1.21 1.28
N TRP A 126 -6.73 -0.87 0.96
CA TRP A 126 -5.94 0.17 1.62
C TRP A 126 -5.59 1.26 0.61
N LEU A 127 -5.94 2.50 0.93
CA LEU A 127 -5.59 3.67 0.13
C LEU A 127 -4.54 4.47 0.90
N MET A 128 -3.34 4.57 0.33
CA MET A 128 -2.26 5.31 1.00
C MET A 128 -2.60 6.80 1.12
N PRO A 129 -2.06 7.48 2.14
CA PRO A 129 -1.27 6.87 3.21
C PRO A 129 -2.17 6.20 4.26
N ASN A 130 -3.35 6.75 4.55
CA ASN A 130 -4.08 6.45 5.79
C ASN A 130 -5.59 6.22 5.60
N ASN A 131 -6.04 5.88 4.39
CA ASN A 131 -7.45 5.73 4.02
C ASN A 131 -8.32 7.00 4.23
N ALA A 132 -7.71 8.19 4.27
CA ALA A 132 -8.44 9.44 4.45
C ALA A 132 -7.87 10.58 3.60
N ASP A 133 -6.55 10.65 3.47
CA ASP A 133 -5.85 11.76 2.83
C ASP A 133 -5.23 11.36 1.49
N ASP A 134 -4.91 12.36 0.69
CA ASP A 134 -4.10 12.23 -0.51
C ASP A 134 -2.65 11.89 -0.14
N GLY A 135 -2.03 10.95 -0.87
CA GLY A 135 -0.62 10.64 -0.69
C GLY A 135 -0.23 9.28 -1.25
N MET A 136 1.00 8.91 -0.93
CA MET A 136 1.67 7.69 -1.39
C MET A 136 2.28 6.90 -0.23
N LEU A 137 2.80 5.71 -0.52
CA LEU A 137 3.54 4.90 0.44
C LEU A 137 4.66 5.68 1.14
N GLU A 138 5.38 6.56 0.44
CA GLU A 138 6.40 7.40 1.06
C GLU A 138 5.83 8.35 2.12
N ASP A 139 4.61 8.87 1.94
CA ASP A 139 3.94 9.66 2.98
C ASP A 139 3.55 8.80 4.19
N TRP A 140 3.11 7.56 3.96
CA TRP A 140 2.87 6.60 5.04
C TRP A 140 4.15 6.30 5.82
N ILE A 141 5.30 6.12 5.16
CA ILE A 141 6.57 5.92 5.85
C ILE A 141 6.87 7.11 6.77
N GLN A 142 6.72 8.35 6.27
CA GLN A 142 6.96 9.55 7.06
C GLN A 142 6.03 9.65 8.29
N LEU A 143 4.76 9.25 8.17
CA LEU A 143 3.80 9.23 9.28
C LEU A 143 4.14 8.22 10.37
N ASN A 144 4.95 7.21 10.05
CA ASN A 144 5.26 6.09 10.93
C ASN A 144 6.75 6.02 11.28
N LEU A 145 7.52 7.08 11.07
CA LEU A 145 8.93 7.13 11.44
C LEU A 145 9.12 6.90 12.93
N HIS A 146 10.11 6.09 13.28
CA HIS A 146 10.56 6.00 14.66
C HIS A 146 11.01 7.38 15.16
N PRO A 147 10.69 7.80 16.40
CA PRO A 147 11.08 9.13 16.90
C PRO A 147 12.58 9.41 16.82
N GLY A 148 13.41 8.36 16.94
CA GLY A 148 14.87 8.45 16.76
C GLY A 148 15.31 8.85 15.34
N GLU A 149 14.48 8.59 14.33
CA GLU A 149 14.76 8.89 12.92
C GLU A 149 14.31 10.30 12.51
N ALA A 150 13.51 10.98 13.34
CA ALA A 150 12.93 12.27 13.00
C ALA A 150 13.98 13.35 12.67
N ALA A 151 15.10 13.37 13.42
CA ALA A 151 16.19 14.32 13.19
C ALA A 151 16.89 14.07 11.84
N LEU A 152 17.14 12.81 11.50
CA LEU A 152 17.78 12.43 10.23
C LEU A 152 16.85 12.69 9.04
N MET A 153 15.56 12.37 9.16
CA MET A 153 14.56 12.72 8.15
C MET A 153 14.49 14.24 7.93
N GLN A 154 14.48 15.03 9.00
CA GLN A 154 14.48 16.49 8.88
C GLN A 154 15.76 17.02 8.22
N HIS A 155 16.91 16.37 8.47
CA HIS A 155 18.15 16.68 7.78
C HIS A 155 18.08 16.36 6.28
N ALA A 156 17.43 15.26 5.89
CA ALA A 156 17.23 14.88 4.50
C ALA A 156 16.36 15.92 3.76
N LYS A 157 15.24 16.32 4.37
CA LYS A 157 14.36 17.39 3.86
C LYS A 157 15.11 18.70 3.67
N SER A 158 15.87 19.11 4.69
CA SER A 158 16.65 20.35 4.66
C SER A 158 17.73 20.32 3.57
N SER A 159 18.37 19.17 3.37
CA SER A 159 19.40 18.99 2.33
C SER A 159 18.80 19.08 0.93
N ILE A 160 17.58 18.56 0.74
CA ILE A 160 16.82 18.71 -0.52
C ILE A 160 16.48 20.17 -0.79
N ASP A 161 16.03 20.92 0.23
CA ASP A 161 15.70 22.34 0.09
C ASP A 161 16.92 23.22 -0.22
N GLN A 162 18.11 22.77 0.19
CA GLN A 162 19.38 23.49 0.00
C GLN A 162 20.13 23.08 -1.27
N ILE A 163 19.57 22.23 -2.14
CA ILE A 163 20.22 21.84 -3.40
C ILE A 163 20.52 23.10 -4.22
N PRO A 164 21.78 23.36 -4.59
CA PRO A 164 22.12 24.50 -5.43
C PRO A 164 21.40 24.44 -6.78
N GLY A 165 20.63 25.48 -7.10
CA GLY A 165 19.79 25.51 -8.30
C GLY A 165 18.47 24.74 -8.20
N GLY A 166 18.16 24.20 -7.01
CA GLY A 166 16.92 23.48 -6.71
C GLY A 166 16.90 22.01 -7.14
N PRO A 167 15.91 21.23 -6.67
CA PRO A 167 15.78 19.82 -7.02
C PRO A 167 15.48 19.62 -8.51
N LYS A 168 16.14 18.63 -9.13
CA LYS A 168 15.88 18.22 -10.53
C LYS A 168 14.56 17.47 -10.71
N PHE A 169 14.03 16.89 -9.65
CA PHE A 169 12.79 16.14 -9.68
C PHE A 169 11.57 17.09 -9.63
N LYS A 170 10.45 16.64 -10.18
CA LYS A 170 9.18 17.40 -10.12
C LYS A 170 8.66 17.47 -8.68
N PRO A 171 7.94 18.53 -8.29
CA PRO A 171 7.38 18.67 -6.93
C PRO A 171 6.60 17.43 -6.44
N LEU A 172 5.87 16.76 -7.33
CA LEU A 172 5.12 15.53 -7.01
C LEU A 172 5.99 14.34 -6.55
N ARG A 173 7.31 14.39 -6.82
CA ARG A 173 8.27 13.36 -6.40
C ARG A 173 8.99 13.72 -5.10
N ARG A 174 8.57 14.79 -4.42
CA ARG A 174 9.27 15.29 -3.22
C ARG A 174 9.28 14.26 -2.09
N SER A 175 8.13 13.70 -1.71
CA SER A 175 8.05 12.69 -0.64
C SER A 175 8.97 11.48 -0.95
N LYS A 176 8.96 11.03 -2.21
CA LYS A 176 9.89 9.99 -2.70
C LYS A 176 11.36 10.36 -2.56
N ALA A 177 11.73 11.59 -2.89
CA ALA A 177 13.12 12.05 -2.75
C ALA A 177 13.54 12.15 -1.28
N GLU A 178 12.65 12.62 -0.40
CA GLU A 178 12.88 12.73 1.04
C GLU A 178 13.12 11.35 1.65
N VAL A 179 12.22 10.38 1.40
CA VAL A 179 12.36 9.00 1.89
C VAL A 179 13.59 8.31 1.30
N ALA A 180 13.85 8.43 0.00
CA ALA A 180 15.02 7.81 -0.63
C ALA A 180 16.34 8.38 -0.08
N THR A 181 16.41 9.69 0.17
CA THR A 181 17.60 10.34 0.76
C THR A 181 17.81 9.88 2.20
N TRP A 182 16.74 9.82 3.00
CA TRP A 182 16.79 9.29 4.36
C TRP A 182 17.22 7.82 4.40
N LEU A 183 16.72 6.98 3.48
CA LEU A 183 17.13 5.57 3.35
C LEU A 183 18.61 5.42 2.95
N ALA A 184 19.11 6.29 2.08
CA ALA A 184 20.52 6.28 1.66
C ALA A 184 21.49 6.63 2.80
N TRP A 185 21.01 7.19 3.91
CA TRP A 185 21.81 7.52 5.10
C TRP A 185 21.64 6.54 6.25
N GLN A 186 20.91 5.44 6.04
CA GLN A 186 20.76 4.38 7.02
C GLN A 186 22.05 3.55 7.15
N SER A 187 22.12 2.73 8.20
CA SER A 187 23.26 1.83 8.47
C SER A 187 23.54 0.87 7.31
N GLU A 188 22.52 0.52 6.55
CA GLU A 188 22.60 -0.22 5.28
C GLU A 188 22.07 0.66 4.15
N PRO A 189 22.93 1.47 3.49
CA PRO A 189 22.51 2.35 2.40
C PRO A 189 21.98 1.57 1.20
N ASP A 190 20.71 1.76 0.86
CA ASP A 190 20.07 1.22 -0.34
C ASP A 190 18.80 2.05 -0.65
N HIS A 191 18.27 1.92 -1.87
CA HIS A 191 17.24 2.77 -2.45
C HIS A 191 15.84 2.12 -2.48
N GLY A 192 15.71 0.85 -2.09
CA GLY A 192 14.44 0.15 -2.08
C GLY A 192 13.56 0.52 -0.88
N LEU A 193 12.28 0.82 -1.11
CA LEU A 193 11.33 1.16 -0.02
C LEU A 193 11.18 0.06 1.03
N TRP A 194 11.40 -1.21 0.64
CA TRP A 194 11.42 -2.36 1.55
C TRP A 194 12.38 -2.17 2.73
N GLN A 195 13.45 -1.40 2.57
CA GLN A 195 14.35 -1.03 3.65
C GLN A 195 13.65 -0.37 4.83
N ALA A 196 12.61 0.43 4.59
CA ALA A 196 11.86 1.10 5.65
C ALA A 196 11.17 0.10 6.60
N ALA A 197 10.90 -1.14 6.16
CA ALA A 197 10.33 -2.18 7.00
C ALA A 197 11.35 -2.80 7.99
N LYS A 198 12.64 -2.44 7.90
CA LYS A 198 13.67 -2.94 8.83
C LYS A 198 13.39 -2.50 10.28
N PRO A 199 13.72 -3.33 11.28
CA PRO A 199 13.52 -3.00 12.68
C PRO A 199 14.21 -1.68 13.07
N GLY A 200 13.50 -0.85 13.83
CA GLY A 200 14.02 0.41 14.39
C GLY A 200 13.80 1.65 13.52
N LEU A 201 13.41 1.50 12.25
CA LEU A 201 13.15 2.65 11.37
C LEU A 201 11.72 3.17 11.46
N LEU A 202 10.75 2.27 11.67
CA LEU A 202 9.35 2.62 11.88
C LEU A 202 8.97 2.49 13.36
N ASP A 203 8.13 3.41 13.83
CA ASP A 203 7.53 3.35 15.15
C ASP A 203 6.43 2.29 15.17
N ASN A 204 6.71 1.16 15.82
CA ASN A 204 5.73 0.11 16.01
C ASN A 204 4.50 0.56 16.80
N ALA A 205 4.54 1.66 17.55
CA ALA A 205 3.39 2.21 18.25
C ALA A 205 2.61 3.25 17.42
N ALA A 206 3.09 3.62 16.23
CA ALA A 206 2.42 4.62 15.41
C ALA A 206 1.00 4.18 15.03
N PRO A 207 -0.02 5.05 15.18
CA PRO A 207 -1.40 4.68 14.92
C PRO A 207 -1.64 4.16 13.50
N GLN A 208 -0.97 4.74 12.50
CA GLN A 208 -1.17 4.35 11.09
C GLN A 208 -0.50 3.00 10.77
N LEU A 209 0.60 2.68 11.43
CA LEU A 209 1.23 1.37 11.35
C LEU A 209 0.34 0.30 11.97
N GLN A 210 -0.20 0.57 13.17
CA GLN A 210 -1.12 -0.34 13.83
C GLN A 210 -2.41 -0.54 13.03
N ALA A 211 -2.92 0.53 12.40
CA ALA A 211 -4.08 0.44 11.52
C ALA A 211 -3.82 -0.47 10.30
N LEU A 212 -2.69 -0.30 9.60
CA LEU A 212 -2.34 -1.15 8.46
C LEU A 212 -2.14 -2.61 8.88
N LYS A 213 -1.43 -2.84 9.99
CA LYS A 213 -1.22 -4.19 10.55
C LYS A 213 -2.54 -4.88 10.89
N THR A 214 -3.41 -4.18 11.60
CA THR A 214 -4.72 -4.69 12.02
C THR A 214 -5.61 -4.99 10.80
N TRP A 215 -5.60 -4.12 9.80
CA TRP A 215 -6.33 -4.34 8.55
C TRP A 215 -5.82 -5.59 7.81
N LEU A 216 -4.51 -5.75 7.64
CA LEU A 216 -3.93 -6.93 7.00
C LEU A 216 -4.34 -8.22 7.72
N MET A 217 -4.29 -8.26 9.06
CA MET A 217 -4.71 -9.42 9.85
C MET A 217 -6.22 -9.69 9.75
N ARG A 218 -7.03 -8.65 9.56
CA ARG A 218 -8.48 -8.79 9.35
C ARG A 218 -8.81 -9.39 7.99
N VAL A 219 -8.07 -9.01 6.94
CA VAL A 219 -8.26 -9.55 5.58
C VAL A 219 -7.69 -10.97 5.47
N PHE A 220 -6.51 -11.19 6.05
CA PHE A 220 -5.78 -12.45 5.97
C PHE A 220 -5.59 -13.04 7.38
N PRO A 221 -6.64 -13.59 8.01
CA PRO A 221 -6.51 -14.14 9.35
C PRO A 221 -5.47 -15.27 9.42
N ALA A 222 -4.77 -15.33 10.55
CA ALA A 222 -4.11 -16.54 11.01
C ALA A 222 -5.22 -17.46 11.53
N ASN A 223 -5.59 -18.49 10.75
CA ASN A 223 -6.64 -19.44 11.16
C ASN A 223 -6.32 -20.09 12.52
#